data_AF-A0A942JDR6-F1
#
_entry.id   AF-A0A942JDR6-F1
#
_cell.length_a   1.000
_cell.length_b   1.000
_cell.length_c   1.000
_cell.angle_alpha   90.00
_cell.angle_beta   90.00
_cell.angle_gamma   90.00
#
_symmetry.space_group_name_H-M   'P 1'
#
loop_
_entity.id
_entity.type
_entity.pdbx_description
1 polymer ?
#
loop_
_entity_poly.entity_id
_entity_poly.type
_entity_poly.pdbx_seq_one_letter_code
_entity_poly.pdbx_strand_id
1 'polypeptide(L)'
;MSDLTAQTPVATDPEPTVELDPGRGVSPRTAPGKEADMGDTTAATDAPAPASPVEEIEVECPGCGLAIVGLAPRPTAAWFCPRCDYPLFWVNRAPPPEPDAQQKRARRRLPGTAGATVVGAENCWHCGEMNDPGGHTCLRCAATLPKPIPPVAEIPVVRVVRRERTVVRTVAWPYVTAAALAGASAALAAANWIYGV
;
A
#
# COMPACT_ATOMS: atom_id res chain seq x y z
N MET A 1 6.35 -35.65 35.26
CA MET A 1 7.16 -34.46 35.57
C MET A 1 6.74 -33.42 34.57
N SER A 2 5.89 -32.51 35.03
CA SER A 2 5.06 -31.62 34.22
C SER A 2 5.73 -30.25 34.22
N ASP A 3 6.17 -29.77 33.05
CA ASP A 3 6.72 -28.44 32.92
C ASP A 3 5.59 -27.43 32.68
N LEU A 4 5.33 -26.62 33.72
CA LEU A 4 4.50 -25.41 33.66
C LEU A 4 5.29 -24.31 32.97
N THR A 5 4.98 -24.06 31.70
CA THR A 5 5.48 -22.87 30.99
C THR A 5 4.59 -21.67 31.32
N ALA A 6 5.10 -20.76 32.15
CA ALA A 6 4.45 -19.51 32.49
C ALA A 6 4.33 -18.62 31.24
N GLN A 7 3.09 -18.29 30.84
CA GLN A 7 2.80 -17.29 29.82
C GLN A 7 2.94 -15.89 30.41
N THR A 8 3.85 -15.11 29.85
CA THR A 8 3.99 -13.68 30.13
C THR A 8 2.78 -12.93 29.57
N PRO A 9 2.10 -12.06 30.35
CA PRO A 9 0.99 -11.28 29.85
C PRO A 9 1.46 -10.25 28.82
N VAL A 10 0.74 -10.19 27.70
CA VAL A 10 0.94 -9.20 26.64
C VAL A 10 0.44 -7.85 27.15
N ALA A 11 1.32 -6.83 27.12
CA ALA A 11 0.96 -5.46 27.45
C ALA A 11 0.03 -4.90 26.36
N THR A 12 -1.20 -4.57 26.74
CA THR A 12 -2.14 -3.79 25.92
C THR A 12 -1.72 -2.33 25.94
N ASP A 13 -1.38 -1.78 24.77
CA ASP A 13 -1.17 -0.34 24.61
C ASP A 13 -2.47 0.43 24.94
N PRO A 14 -2.38 1.55 25.67
CA PRO A 14 -3.55 2.37 25.99
C PRO A 14 -4.10 3.06 24.72
N GLU A 15 -5.43 3.06 24.59
CA GLU A 15 -6.15 3.76 23.51
C GLU A 15 -5.76 5.25 23.46
N PRO A 16 -5.58 5.83 22.26
CA PRO A 16 -5.33 7.25 22.11
C PRO A 16 -6.60 8.05 22.43
N THR A 17 -6.60 8.75 23.57
CA THR A 17 -7.59 9.79 23.88
C THR A 17 -7.45 10.94 22.89
N VAL A 18 -8.43 11.06 21.99
CA VAL A 18 -8.58 12.21 21.09
C VAL A 18 -9.13 13.39 21.90
N GLU A 19 -8.23 14.25 22.35
CA GLU A 19 -8.57 15.51 23.01
C GLU A 19 -9.06 16.51 21.95
N LEU A 20 -10.38 16.73 21.92
CA LEU A 20 -11.04 17.71 21.07
C LEU A 20 -10.73 19.11 21.60
N ASP A 21 -9.84 19.84 20.90
CA ASP A 21 -9.52 21.25 21.17
C ASP A 21 -10.73 22.15 20.81
N PRO A 22 -11.40 22.79 21.79
CA PRO A 22 -12.54 23.68 21.54
C PRO A 22 -12.11 25.11 21.14
N GLY A 23 -10.81 25.37 20.94
CA GLY A 23 -10.26 26.72 20.80
C GLY A 23 -10.05 27.26 19.38
N ARG A 24 -10.43 26.53 18.32
CA ARG A 24 -10.15 26.98 16.93
C ARG A 24 -11.12 28.07 16.48
N GLY A 25 -10.89 29.28 16.98
CA GLY A 25 -11.55 30.51 16.58
C GLY A 25 -11.44 30.75 15.07
N VAL A 26 -12.59 30.97 14.45
CA VAL A 26 -12.72 31.43 13.07
C VAL A 26 -12.26 32.88 13.02
N SER A 27 -11.04 33.13 12.54
CA SER A 27 -10.57 34.50 12.28
C SER A 27 -11.45 35.16 11.21
N PRO A 28 -11.93 36.40 11.44
CA PRO A 28 -12.64 37.16 10.42
C PRO A 28 -11.69 37.49 9.27
N ARG A 29 -12.13 37.18 8.05
CA ARG A 29 -11.39 37.41 6.81
C ARG A 29 -11.34 38.93 6.54
N THR A 30 -10.18 39.53 6.82
CA THR A 30 -9.84 40.90 6.43
C THR A 30 -9.95 41.05 4.91
N ALA A 31 -10.69 42.06 4.45
CA ALA A 31 -10.77 42.43 3.05
C ALA A 31 -9.44 43.07 2.58
N PRO A 32 -8.88 42.71 1.42
CA PRO A 32 -7.92 43.54 0.73
C PRO A 32 -8.66 44.44 -0.26
N GLY A 33 -8.54 45.74 -0.04
CA GLY A 33 -8.98 46.74 -0.99
C GLY A 33 -8.02 46.94 -2.15
N LYS A 34 -8.53 47.77 -3.07
CA LYS A 34 -7.84 48.62 -4.04
C LYS A 34 -7.33 47.96 -5.32
N GLU A 35 -8.15 48.20 -6.35
CA GLU A 35 -7.87 48.11 -7.78
C GLU A 35 -6.57 48.86 -8.15
N ALA A 36 -5.67 48.13 -8.79
CA ALA A 36 -4.71 48.61 -9.78
C ALA A 36 -4.85 47.61 -10.94
N ASP A 37 -5.59 47.95 -11.98
CA ASP A 37 -5.14 48.68 -13.17
C ASP A 37 -3.98 48.01 -13.93
N MET A 38 -4.26 47.82 -15.23
CA MET A 38 -3.39 47.46 -16.35
C MET A 38 -2.73 46.08 -16.41
N GLY A 39 -3.29 45.25 -17.30
CA GLY A 39 -2.70 44.02 -17.80
C GLY A 39 -3.53 43.41 -18.93
N ASP A 40 -3.55 44.10 -20.07
CA ASP A 40 -3.91 43.65 -21.44
C ASP A 40 -4.33 42.17 -21.57
N THR A 41 -5.64 41.92 -21.47
CA THR A 41 -6.24 40.63 -21.82
C THR A 41 -6.31 40.55 -23.34
N THR A 42 -5.29 39.96 -23.96
CA THR A 42 -5.37 39.46 -25.34
C THR A 42 -6.59 38.55 -25.46
N ALA A 43 -7.64 39.05 -26.08
CA ALA A 43 -8.80 38.29 -26.49
C ALA A 43 -8.32 37.20 -27.46
N ALA A 44 -8.16 35.98 -26.93
CA ALA A 44 -8.06 34.80 -27.76
C ALA A 44 -9.40 34.69 -28.51
N THR A 45 -9.36 34.97 -29.81
CA THR A 45 -10.43 34.68 -30.75
C THR A 45 -10.73 33.19 -30.66
N ASP A 46 -11.77 32.83 -29.92
CA ASP A 46 -12.39 31.51 -29.93
C ASP A 46 -12.89 31.25 -31.35
N ALA A 47 -12.08 30.56 -32.15
CA ALA A 47 -12.55 29.97 -33.39
C ALA A 47 -13.67 28.96 -33.02
N PRO A 48 -14.87 29.05 -33.64
CA PRO A 48 -15.95 28.11 -33.34
C PRO A 48 -15.46 26.69 -33.65
N ALA A 49 -15.41 25.85 -32.62
CA ALA A 49 -15.07 24.45 -32.74
C ALA A 49 -15.98 23.77 -33.79
N PRO A 50 -15.46 22.86 -34.61
CA PRO A 50 -16.24 22.17 -35.63
C PRO A 50 -17.43 21.46 -34.97
N ALA A 51 -18.65 21.77 -35.44
CA ALA A 51 -19.88 21.17 -34.96
C ALA A 51 -19.78 19.65 -35.10
N SER A 52 -19.72 18.94 -33.97
CA SER A 52 -19.80 17.48 -33.95
C SER A 52 -21.12 17.03 -34.58
N PRO A 53 -21.14 15.86 -35.27
CA PRO A 53 -22.36 15.33 -35.87
C PRO A 53 -23.47 15.26 -34.82
N VAL A 54 -24.62 15.80 -35.18
CA VAL A 54 -25.80 15.88 -34.33
C VAL A 54 -26.42 14.48 -34.28
N GLU A 55 -26.06 13.71 -33.26
CA GLU A 55 -26.56 12.34 -33.06
C GLU A 55 -27.91 12.39 -32.34
N GLU A 56 -28.94 11.86 -33.01
CA GLU A 56 -30.27 11.63 -32.42
C GLU A 56 -30.20 10.37 -31.56
N ILE A 57 -30.67 10.47 -30.32
CA ILE A 57 -30.64 9.39 -29.33
C ILE A 57 -32.07 9.14 -28.86
N GLU A 58 -32.46 7.88 -28.83
CA GLU A 58 -33.71 7.40 -28.22
C GLU A 58 -33.46 7.06 -26.75
N VAL A 59 -34.30 7.61 -25.85
CA VAL A 59 -34.22 7.40 -24.40
C VAL A 59 -35.59 6.96 -23.89
N GLU A 60 -35.65 5.82 -23.21
CA GLU A 60 -36.87 5.35 -22.56
C GLU A 60 -37.01 5.93 -21.15
N CYS A 61 -38.18 6.48 -20.83
CA CYS A 61 -38.47 7.05 -19.52
C CYS A 61 -38.64 5.94 -18.46
N PRO A 62 -37.83 5.90 -17.38
CA PRO A 62 -37.98 4.90 -16.33
C PRO A 62 -39.21 5.11 -15.46
N GLY A 63 -39.78 6.32 -15.45
CA GLY A 63 -40.98 6.64 -14.70
C GLY A 63 -42.26 6.07 -15.33
N CYS A 64 -42.35 6.06 -16.66
CA CYS A 64 -43.61 5.71 -17.34
C CYS A 64 -43.46 4.88 -18.64
N GLY A 65 -42.25 4.48 -19.01
CA GLY A 65 -41.95 3.69 -20.22
C GLY A 65 -42.10 4.44 -21.55
N LEU A 66 -42.21 5.78 -21.52
CA LEU A 66 -42.33 6.55 -22.76
C LEU A 66 -40.94 6.73 -23.40
N ALA A 67 -40.77 6.25 -24.62
CA ALA A 67 -39.59 6.52 -25.44
C ALA A 67 -39.63 7.93 -26.05
N ILE A 68 -38.53 8.67 -25.92
CA ILE A 68 -38.36 10.01 -26.50
C ILE A 68 -37.10 10.02 -27.34
N VAL A 69 -37.21 10.54 -28.56
CA VAL A 69 -36.09 10.74 -29.48
C VAL A 69 -35.72 12.22 -29.48
N GLY A 70 -34.44 12.51 -29.30
CA GLY A 70 -33.96 13.90 -29.29
C GLY A 70 -32.46 14.02 -29.47
N LEU A 71 -31.99 15.26 -29.56
CA LEU A 71 -30.57 15.57 -29.65
C LEU A 71 -29.90 15.39 -28.29
N ALA A 72 -28.80 14.63 -28.25
CA ALA A 72 -27.93 14.33 -27.10
C ALA A 72 -28.43 14.87 -25.74
N PRO A 73 -28.81 14.00 -24.77
CA PRO A 73 -29.42 14.41 -23.51
C PRO A 73 -28.59 15.47 -22.78
N ARG A 74 -29.11 16.70 -22.75
CA ARG A 74 -28.56 17.82 -21.99
C ARG A 74 -29.49 18.16 -20.83
N PRO A 75 -28.97 18.76 -19.75
CA PRO A 75 -29.81 19.26 -18.66
C PRO A 75 -30.56 20.53 -19.11
N THR A 76 -31.53 20.35 -20.02
CA THR A 76 -32.43 21.38 -20.54
C THR A 76 -33.88 20.95 -20.31
N ALA A 77 -34.81 21.90 -20.29
CA ALA A 77 -36.24 21.62 -20.12
C ALA A 77 -36.83 20.69 -21.19
N ALA A 78 -36.19 20.62 -22.37
CA ALA A 78 -36.59 19.71 -23.45
C ALA A 78 -36.39 18.22 -23.11
N TRP A 79 -35.60 17.90 -22.08
CA TRP A 79 -35.29 16.53 -21.65
C TRP A 79 -36.04 16.12 -20.38
N PHE A 80 -37.25 16.64 -20.20
CA PHE A 80 -38.22 16.16 -19.21
C PHE A 80 -39.27 15.28 -19.90
N CYS A 81 -39.66 14.18 -19.25
CA CYS A 81 -40.71 13.34 -19.79
C CYS A 81 -42.04 14.11 -19.80
N PRO A 82 -42.72 14.31 -20.94
CA PRO A 82 -43.95 15.08 -21.01
C PRO A 82 -45.13 14.41 -20.29
N ARG A 83 -44.98 13.13 -19.90
CA ARG A 83 -46.03 12.34 -19.22
C ARG A 83 -45.92 12.36 -17.70
N CYS A 84 -44.72 12.32 -17.14
CA CYS A 84 -44.51 12.20 -15.69
C CYS A 84 -43.47 13.15 -15.12
N ASP A 85 -42.96 14.08 -15.94
CA ASP A 85 -41.97 15.09 -15.58
C ASP A 85 -40.64 14.51 -15.04
N TYR A 86 -40.34 13.25 -15.39
CA TYR A 86 -39.09 12.61 -15.04
C TYR A 86 -37.91 13.24 -15.81
N PRO A 87 -36.78 13.60 -15.16
CA PRO A 87 -35.61 14.18 -15.81
C PRO A 87 -34.83 13.13 -16.61
N LEU A 88 -35.08 13.04 -17.93
CA LEU A 88 -34.53 12.00 -18.81
C LEU A 88 -33.02 12.11 -19.04
N PHE A 89 -32.45 13.30 -18.84
CA PHE A 89 -31.00 13.53 -18.94
C PHE A 89 -30.17 12.79 -17.87
N TRP A 90 -30.81 12.10 -16.91
CA TRP A 90 -30.15 11.20 -15.96
C TRP A 90 -30.15 9.73 -16.38
N VAL A 91 -31.01 9.33 -17.32
CA VAL A 91 -31.25 7.93 -17.68
C VAL A 91 -30.15 7.39 -18.59
N ASN A 92 -29.73 8.18 -19.56
CA ASN A 92 -28.64 7.84 -20.48
C ASN A 92 -27.38 8.63 -20.13
N ARG A 93 -26.71 8.23 -19.05
CA ARG A 93 -25.27 8.46 -18.95
C ARG A 93 -24.58 7.31 -19.68
N ALA A 94 -24.54 7.38 -21.02
CA ALA A 94 -23.34 6.87 -21.66
C ALA A 94 -22.16 7.50 -20.91
N PRO A 95 -21.18 6.71 -20.42
CA PRO A 95 -20.07 7.27 -19.68
C PRO A 95 -19.51 8.42 -20.53
N PRO A 96 -19.35 9.64 -19.97
CA PRO A 96 -18.77 10.72 -20.74
C PRO A 96 -17.44 10.22 -21.31
N PRO A 97 -17.08 10.60 -22.55
CA PRO A 97 -15.83 10.17 -23.16
C PRO A 97 -14.68 10.43 -22.16
N GLU A 98 -13.77 9.47 -22.06
CA GLU A 98 -12.59 9.53 -21.19
C GLU A 98 -11.95 10.93 -21.34
N PRO A 99 -11.93 11.76 -20.27
CA PRO A 99 -11.46 13.12 -20.42
C PRO A 99 -9.98 13.12 -20.81
N ASP A 100 -9.61 13.99 -21.74
CA ASP A 100 -8.22 14.12 -22.16
C ASP A 100 -7.32 14.58 -20.99
N ALA A 101 -5.99 14.48 -21.15
CA ALA A 101 -5.04 14.84 -20.11
C ALA A 101 -5.13 16.32 -19.68
N GLN A 102 -5.54 17.23 -20.57
CA GLN A 102 -5.74 18.64 -20.26
C GLN A 102 -7.05 18.88 -19.50
N GLN A 103 -8.15 18.24 -19.89
CA GLN A 103 -9.44 18.27 -19.19
C GLN A 103 -9.33 17.67 -17.80
N LYS A 104 -8.57 16.57 -17.64
CA LYS A 104 -8.25 15.99 -16.32
C LYS A 104 -7.51 17.01 -15.44
N ARG A 105 -6.53 17.75 -15.98
CA ARG A 105 -5.84 18.83 -15.25
C ARG A 105 -6.74 20.03 -14.94
N ALA A 106 -7.61 20.42 -15.86
CA ALA A 106 -8.55 21.52 -15.68
C ALA A 106 -9.58 21.22 -14.57
N ARG A 107 -10.11 19.99 -14.52
CA ARG A 107 -11.04 19.55 -13.46
C ARG A 107 -10.41 19.57 -12.06
N ARG A 108 -9.10 19.34 -11.94
CA ARG A 108 -8.34 19.48 -10.67
C ARG A 108 -8.20 20.92 -10.20
N ARG A 109 -8.44 21.91 -11.07
CA ARG A 109 -8.37 23.35 -10.75
C ARG A 109 -9.75 23.97 -10.48
N LEU A 110 -10.84 23.23 -10.65
CA LEU A 110 -12.19 23.74 -10.38
C LEU A 110 -12.37 23.94 -8.86
N PRO A 111 -12.72 25.15 -8.39
CA PRO A 111 -13.05 25.37 -7.00
C PRO A 111 -14.26 24.49 -6.64
N GLY A 112 -14.17 23.74 -5.53
CA GLY A 112 -15.25 22.85 -5.05
C GLY A 112 -15.09 21.36 -5.37
N THR A 113 -14.11 20.94 -6.19
CA THR A 113 -13.78 19.51 -6.35
C THR A 113 -12.87 18.97 -5.26
N ALA A 114 -12.43 19.82 -4.32
CA ALA A 114 -11.57 19.46 -3.19
C ALA A 114 -12.15 18.39 -2.25
N GLY A 115 -13.45 18.09 -2.33
CA GLY A 115 -14.09 17.00 -1.57
C GLY A 115 -14.12 15.64 -2.29
N ALA A 116 -13.84 15.60 -3.59
CA ALA A 116 -13.70 14.33 -4.30
C ALA A 116 -12.29 13.80 -4.02
N THR A 117 -12.15 12.88 -3.08
CA THR A 117 -10.91 12.14 -2.83
C THR A 117 -10.35 11.68 -4.18
N VAL A 118 -9.19 12.22 -4.56
CA VAL A 118 -8.53 11.84 -5.81
C VAL A 118 -8.13 10.38 -5.67
N VAL A 119 -8.89 9.50 -6.30
CA VAL A 119 -8.62 8.06 -6.30
C VAL A 119 -7.21 7.86 -6.88
N GLY A 120 -6.31 7.29 -6.08
CA GLY A 120 -4.90 7.07 -6.44
C GLY A 120 -3.91 8.15 -6.01
N ALA A 121 -4.34 9.18 -5.28
CA ALA A 121 -3.39 10.08 -4.62
C ALA A 121 -2.71 9.35 -3.45
N GLU A 122 -1.39 9.44 -3.37
CA GLU A 122 -0.58 8.79 -2.34
C GLU A 122 0.02 9.85 -1.40
N ASN A 123 -0.03 9.59 -0.08
CA ASN A 123 0.63 10.43 0.92
C ASN A 123 2.15 10.22 0.87
N CYS A 124 2.91 11.31 0.90
CA CYS A 124 4.36 11.25 0.99
C CYS A 124 4.79 10.56 2.29
N TRP A 125 5.60 9.51 2.18
CA TRP A 125 6.14 8.77 3.33
C TRP A 125 7.07 9.59 4.21
N HIS A 126 7.58 10.74 3.73
CA HIS A 126 8.50 11.62 4.47
C HIS A 126 7.78 12.76 5.19
N CYS A 127 6.84 13.47 4.53
CA CYS A 127 6.19 14.66 5.10
C CYS A 127 4.65 14.60 5.18
N GLY A 128 4.02 13.53 4.69
CA GLY A 128 2.55 13.37 4.70
C GLY A 128 1.78 14.18 3.65
N GLU A 129 2.46 14.95 2.78
CA GLU A 129 1.81 15.71 1.71
C GLU A 129 1.13 14.78 0.69
N MET A 130 -0.08 15.13 0.26
CA MET A 130 -0.84 14.37 -0.75
C MET A 130 -0.27 14.67 -2.15
N ASN A 131 0.21 13.65 -2.87
CA ASN A 131 0.77 13.82 -4.22
C ASN A 131 -0.20 13.36 -5.30
N ASP A 132 -0.02 13.92 -6.50
CA ASP A 132 -0.79 13.50 -7.67
C ASP A 132 -0.58 12.00 -7.97
N PRO A 133 -1.62 11.29 -8.43
CA PRO A 133 -1.48 9.90 -8.87
C PRO A 133 -0.44 9.80 -9.99
N GLY A 134 0.54 8.89 -9.83
CA GLY A 134 1.63 8.67 -10.79
C GLY A 134 2.83 9.61 -10.66
N GLY A 135 2.88 10.48 -9.65
CA GLY A 135 4.06 11.28 -9.35
C GLY A 135 5.21 10.42 -8.78
N HIS A 136 6.45 10.68 -9.23
CA HIS A 136 7.65 9.98 -8.71
C HIS A 136 8.40 10.77 -7.64
N THR A 137 8.07 12.04 -7.42
CA THR A 137 8.73 12.93 -6.45
C THR A 137 7.70 13.79 -5.73
N CYS A 138 7.93 14.02 -4.43
CA CYS A 138 7.02 14.81 -3.62
C CYS A 138 7.13 16.30 -3.98
N LEU A 139 5.99 16.95 -4.21
CA LEU A 139 5.94 18.38 -4.58
C LEU A 139 6.51 19.31 -3.50
N ARG A 140 6.54 18.88 -2.24
CA ARG A 140 6.95 19.70 -1.10
C ARG A 140 8.37 19.42 -0.61
N CYS A 141 8.74 18.15 -0.44
CA CYS A 141 10.05 17.77 0.10
C CYS A 141 10.97 17.07 -0.90
N ALA A 142 10.53 16.87 -2.16
CA ALA A 142 11.26 16.16 -3.21
C ALA A 142 11.62 14.69 -2.89
N ALA A 143 11.06 14.08 -1.85
CA ALA A 143 11.24 12.65 -1.57
C ALA A 143 10.65 11.79 -2.70
N THR A 144 11.32 10.68 -3.04
CA THR A 144 10.90 9.77 -4.09
C THR A 144 9.64 8.99 -3.71
N LEU A 145 8.73 8.77 -4.65
CA LEU A 145 7.49 8.00 -4.48
C LEU A 145 7.47 6.79 -5.44
N PRO A 146 7.04 5.60 -5.00
CA PRO A 146 6.65 5.23 -3.62
C PRO A 146 7.86 5.13 -2.67
N LYS A 147 7.61 4.83 -1.39
CA LYS A 147 8.69 4.64 -0.40
C LYS A 147 9.70 3.60 -0.93
N PRO A 148 11.00 3.92 -1.00
CA PRO A 148 11.99 2.97 -1.48
C PRO A 148 12.00 1.74 -0.57
N ILE A 149 11.90 0.57 -1.17
CA ILE A 149 12.04 -0.71 -0.47
C ILE A 149 13.51 -0.82 -0.05
N PRO A 150 13.83 -0.99 1.24
CA PRO A 150 15.21 -1.16 1.67
C PRO A 150 15.81 -2.39 0.98
N PRO A 151 17.10 -2.36 0.59
CA PRO A 151 17.75 -3.53 0.02
C PRO A 151 17.62 -4.68 1.01
N VAL A 152 17.18 -5.85 0.51
CA VAL A 152 17.17 -7.06 1.31
C VAL A 152 18.62 -7.35 1.67
N ALA A 153 18.93 -7.25 2.97
CA ALA A 153 20.24 -7.65 3.45
C ALA A 153 20.47 -9.11 3.04
N GLU A 154 21.53 -9.38 2.28
CA GLU A 154 21.95 -10.74 2.00
C GLU A 154 22.24 -11.41 3.35
N ILE A 155 21.38 -12.34 3.75
CA ILE A 155 21.62 -13.15 4.93
C ILE A 155 22.90 -13.92 4.63
N PRO A 156 23.98 -13.76 5.42
CA PRO A 156 25.19 -14.52 5.18
C PRO A 156 24.84 -16.00 5.27
N VAL A 157 24.98 -16.72 4.15
CA VAL A 157 24.79 -18.17 4.12
C VAL A 157 25.94 -18.77 4.92
N VAL A 158 25.72 -18.93 6.23
CA VAL A 158 26.62 -19.68 7.09
C VAL A 158 26.53 -21.12 6.61
N ARG A 159 27.52 -21.56 5.81
CA ARG A 159 27.67 -22.97 5.47
C ARG A 159 27.92 -23.70 6.79
N VAL A 160 26.89 -24.36 7.30
CA VAL A 160 27.04 -25.29 8.41
C VAL A 160 27.90 -26.43 7.89
N VAL A 161 29.20 -26.38 8.16
CA VAL A 161 30.12 -27.49 7.92
C VAL A 161 29.67 -28.60 8.86
N ARG A 162 28.87 -29.52 8.34
CA ARG A 162 28.47 -30.73 9.06
C ARG A 162 29.75 -31.51 9.33
N ARG A 163 30.31 -31.39 10.54
CA ARG A 163 31.43 -32.22 10.96
C ARG A 163 30.95 -33.67 10.91
N GLU A 164 31.52 -34.45 10.01
CA GLU A 164 31.29 -35.87 9.96
C GLU A 164 31.76 -36.47 11.28
N ARG A 165 30.87 -37.18 11.97
CA ARG A 165 31.18 -37.75 13.28
C ARG A 165 32.19 -38.86 13.05
N THR A 166 33.46 -38.61 13.39
CA THR A 166 34.48 -39.65 13.38
C THR A 166 34.09 -40.71 14.41
N VAL A 167 33.61 -41.85 13.93
CA VAL A 167 33.34 -43.00 14.78
C VAL A 167 34.68 -43.62 15.14
N VAL A 168 35.21 -43.27 16.31
CA VAL A 168 36.42 -43.91 16.85
C VAL A 168 36.04 -45.34 17.24
N ARG A 169 36.51 -46.33 16.47
CA ARG A 169 36.33 -47.75 16.79
C ARG A 169 37.19 -48.11 18.00
N THR A 170 36.58 -48.25 19.17
CA THR A 170 37.22 -48.68 20.42
C THR A 170 37.39 -50.21 20.48
N VAL A 171 37.98 -50.83 19.46
CA VAL A 171 37.89 -52.30 19.28
C VAL A 171 39.01 -53.09 19.99
N ALA A 172 40.09 -52.47 20.45
CA ALA A 172 41.25 -53.21 20.98
C ALA A 172 41.30 -53.37 22.51
N TRP A 173 40.57 -52.54 23.27
CA TRP A 173 40.71 -52.49 24.74
C TRP A 173 40.49 -53.81 25.48
N PRO A 174 39.45 -54.63 25.21
CA PRO A 174 39.23 -55.86 25.97
C PRO A 174 40.35 -56.90 25.74
N TYR A 175 40.93 -56.95 24.54
CA TYR A 175 42.03 -57.85 24.24
C TYR A 175 43.34 -57.41 24.92
N VAL A 176 43.61 -56.09 24.95
CA VAL A 176 44.76 -55.55 25.67
C VAL A 176 44.65 -55.85 27.17
N THR A 177 43.47 -55.67 27.77
CA THR A 177 43.26 -56.00 29.18
C THR A 177 43.38 -57.50 29.46
N ALA A 178 42.85 -58.35 28.58
CA ALA A 178 42.96 -59.80 28.72
C ALA A 178 44.42 -60.28 28.62
N ALA A 179 45.18 -59.75 27.67
CA ALA A 179 46.60 -60.07 27.52
C ALA A 179 47.43 -59.62 28.74
N ALA A 180 47.16 -58.43 29.27
CA ALA A 180 47.84 -57.92 30.47
C ALA A 180 47.56 -58.80 31.71
N LEU A 181 46.30 -59.20 31.92
CA LEU A 181 45.92 -60.07 33.04
C LEU A 181 46.52 -61.47 32.90
N ALA A 182 46.53 -62.04 31.69
CA ALA A 182 47.14 -63.34 31.42
C ALA A 182 48.67 -63.30 31.61
N GLY A 183 49.33 -62.22 31.21
CA GLY A 183 50.75 -62.02 31.46
C GLY A 183 51.07 -61.92 32.95
N ALA A 184 50.27 -61.15 33.71
CA ALA A 184 50.44 -60.99 35.15
C ALA A 184 50.22 -62.32 35.90
N SER A 185 49.21 -63.10 35.53
CA SER A 185 48.95 -64.40 36.16
C SER A 185 50.07 -65.41 35.88
N ALA A 186 50.58 -65.46 34.64
CA ALA A 186 51.73 -66.30 34.28
C ALA A 186 53.00 -65.91 35.04
N ALA A 187 53.26 -64.60 35.21
CA ALA A 187 54.40 -64.10 35.98
C ALA A 187 54.31 -64.49 37.47
N LEU A 188 53.13 -64.38 38.08
CA LEU A 188 52.91 -64.79 39.47
C LEU A 188 53.05 -66.30 39.66
N ALA A 189 52.52 -67.10 38.72
CA ALA A 189 52.68 -68.56 38.75
C ALA A 189 54.16 -68.98 38.65
N ALA A 190 54.91 -68.34 37.75
CA ALA A 190 56.36 -68.56 37.61
C ALA A 190 57.11 -68.14 38.88
N ALA A 191 56.77 -67.00 39.48
CA ALA A 191 57.36 -66.55 40.74
C ALA A 191 57.11 -67.55 41.87
N ASN A 192 55.87 -68.01 42.06
CA ASN A 192 55.56 -69.03 43.08
C ASN A 192 56.35 -70.33 42.86
N TRP A 193 56.49 -70.77 41.60
CA TRP A 193 57.27 -71.97 41.27
C TRP A 193 58.76 -71.82 41.60
N ILE A 194 59.34 -70.64 41.35
CA ILE A 194 60.76 -70.35 41.63
C ILE A 194 61.01 -70.21 43.14
N TYR A 195 60.11 -69.54 43.87
CA TYR A 195 60.32 -69.21 45.29
C TYR A 195 59.78 -70.25 46.27
N GLY A 196 59.07 -71.28 45.81
CA GLY A 196 58.70 -72.44 46.62
C GLY A 196 57.77 -72.14 47.80
N VAL A 197 56.89 -71.15 47.66
CA VAL A 197 55.79 -70.86 48.60
C VAL A 197 54.59 -71.76 48.33
#